data_AF-A0A2G9YGQ6-F1
#
_entry.id   AF-A0A2G9YGQ6-F1
#
_cell.length_a   1.000
_cell.length_b   1.000
_cell.length_c   1.000
_cell.angle_alpha   90.00
_cell.angle_beta   90.00
_cell.angle_gamma   90.00
#
_symmetry.space_group_name_H-M   'P 1'
#
loop_
_entity.id
_entity.type
_entity.pdbx_description
1 polymer ?
#
loop_
_entity_poly.entity_id
_entity_poly.type
_entity_poly.pdbx_seq_one_letter_code
_entity_poly.pdbx_strand_id
1 'polypeptide(L)'
;MFFSLLKLLFQTLKTQYKRILILGFIIWGFFAFGLGSLLGWFLSSRVTLTKFPDIYPENRILIISPHIDDEILSSGGLMQEALAQGAQIKIIYLTNGDNNFFSVMKENRNFKATPNDFLRLGKKRMKEAKEAISVLGVASSNLIFLGYPD
;
A
#
# COMPACT_ATOMS: atom_id res chain seq x y z
N MET A 1 28.04 10.88 7.83
CA MET A 1 29.07 10.41 6.88
C MET A 1 28.68 10.62 5.42
N PHE A 2 27.49 10.19 4.98
CA PHE A 2 27.04 10.39 3.58
C PHE A 2 26.87 11.88 3.20
N PHE A 3 26.10 12.63 3.98
CA PHE A 3 25.87 14.07 3.71
C PHE A 3 27.14 14.92 3.78
N SER A 4 28.10 14.56 4.64
CA SER A 4 29.39 15.25 4.74
C SER A 4 30.28 14.98 3.52
N LEU A 5 30.28 13.75 3.00
CA LEU A 5 31.02 13.38 1.79
C LEU A 5 30.42 14.05 0.54
N LEU A 6 29.09 14.07 0.44
CA LEU A 6 28.36 14.71 -0.65
C LEU A 6 28.62 16.22 -0.68
N LYS A 7 28.64 16.87 0.49
CA LYS A 7 28.91 18.30 0.62
C LYS A 7 30.34 18.66 0.22
N LEU A 8 31.32 17.84 0.60
CA LEU A 8 32.73 18.01 0.21
C LEU A 8 32.91 17.87 -1.30
N LEU A 9 32.34 16.81 -1.89
CA LEU A 9 32.34 16.56 -3.32
C LEU A 9 31.74 17.74 -4.10
N PHE A 10 30.58 18.23 -3.64
CA PHE A 10 29.93 19.39 -4.23
C PHE A 10 30.77 20.65 -4.07
N GLN A 11 31.47 20.87 -2.96
CA GLN A 11 32.34 22.03 -2.79
C GLN A 11 33.53 22.01 -3.75
N THR A 12 34.11 20.82 -4.00
CA THR A 12 35.29 20.65 -4.88
C THR A 12 35.00 20.72 -6.39
N LEU A 13 33.74 20.56 -6.81
CA LEU A 13 33.36 20.59 -8.22
C LEU A 13 33.40 22.01 -8.81
N LYS A 14 33.97 22.16 -10.01
CA LYS A 14 33.90 23.44 -10.76
C LYS A 14 32.44 23.83 -11.01
N THR A 15 32.16 25.13 -11.01
CA THR A 15 30.80 25.71 -11.15
C THR A 15 30.07 25.19 -12.39
N GLN A 16 30.78 24.94 -13.51
CA GLN A 16 30.19 24.38 -14.72
C GLN A 16 29.59 22.98 -14.51
N TYR A 17 30.23 22.11 -13.73
CA TYR A 17 29.73 20.75 -13.47
C TYR A 17 28.55 20.76 -12.50
N LYS A 18 28.51 21.70 -11.55
CA LYS A 18 27.34 21.91 -10.67
C LYS A 18 26.10 22.27 -11.48
N ARG A 19 26.24 23.17 -12.45
CA ARG A 19 25.15 23.58 -13.35
C ARG A 19 24.64 22.41 -14.18
N ILE A 20 25.54 21.59 -14.73
CA ILE A 20 25.18 20.38 -15.49
C ILE A 20 24.42 19.38 -14.61
N LEU A 21 24.88 19.12 -13.38
CA LEU A 21 24.20 18.20 -12.46
C LEU A 21 22.81 18.69 -12.06
N ILE A 22 22.66 20.00 -11.78
CA ILE A 22 21.37 20.60 -11.44
C ILE A 22 20.41 20.52 -12.64
N LEU A 23 20.88 20.88 -13.84
CA LEU A 23 20.08 20.79 -15.07
C LEU A 23 19.69 19.33 -15.36
N GLY A 24 20.61 18.39 -15.20
CA GLY A 24 20.34 16.97 -15.35
C GLY A 24 19.27 16.46 -14.37
N PHE A 25 19.31 16.91 -13.11
CA PHE A 25 18.30 16.56 -12.12
C PHE A 25 16.93 17.17 -12.44
N ILE A 26 16.89 18.42 -12.92
CA ILE A 26 15.65 19.08 -13.37
C ILE A 26 15.06 18.35 -14.57
N ILE A 27 15.87 18.03 -15.58
CA ILE A 27 15.44 17.28 -16.77
C ILE A 27 14.94 15.90 -16.35
N TRP A 28 15.70 15.18 -15.52
CA TRP A 28 15.28 13.87 -15.00
C TRP A 28 13.96 13.96 -14.24
N GLY A 29 13.79 14.94 -13.36
CA GLY A 29 12.53 15.17 -12.64
C GLY A 29 11.37 15.47 -13.59
N PHE A 30 11.59 16.33 -14.59
CA PHE A 30 10.59 16.65 -15.61
C PHE A 30 10.19 15.43 -16.44
N PHE A 31 11.13 14.56 -16.83
CA PHE A 31 10.80 13.35 -17.57
C PHE A 31 10.18 12.27 -16.67
N ALA A 32 10.72 12.04 -15.48
CA ALA A 32 10.21 11.03 -14.56
C ALA A 32 8.77 11.35 -14.12
N PHE A 33 8.50 12.60 -13.75
CA PHE A 33 7.16 13.03 -13.35
C PHE A 33 6.28 13.39 -14.55
N GLY A 34 6.81 14.12 -15.52
CA GLY A 34 6.04 14.60 -16.68
C GLY A 34 5.65 13.47 -17.60
N LEU A 35 6.58 12.58 -17.99
CA LEU A 35 6.25 11.45 -18.86
C LEU A 35 5.33 10.45 -18.15
N GLY A 36 5.60 10.14 -16.87
CA GLY A 36 4.75 9.25 -16.08
C GLY A 36 3.33 9.80 -15.88
N SER A 37 3.20 11.10 -15.60
CA SER A 37 1.89 11.74 -15.39
C SER A 37 1.12 11.95 -16.69
N LEU A 38 1.80 12.37 -17.77
CA LEU A 38 1.19 12.52 -19.10
C LEU A 38 0.76 11.17 -19.67
N LEU A 39 1.62 10.15 -19.56
CA LEU A 39 1.30 8.79 -20.01
C LEU A 39 0.19 8.20 -19.15
N GLY A 40 0.26 8.36 -17.83
CA GLY A 40 -0.79 7.93 -16.91
C GLY A 40 -2.14 8.58 -17.22
N TRP A 41 -2.17 9.91 -17.39
CA TRP A 41 -3.36 10.65 -17.79
C TRP A 41 -3.86 10.25 -19.18
N PHE A 42 -2.96 10.05 -20.15
CA PHE A 42 -3.33 9.62 -21.50
C PHE A 42 -3.93 8.20 -21.51
N LEU A 43 -3.40 7.29 -20.70
CA LEU A 43 -3.93 5.95 -20.55
C LEU A 43 -5.25 5.95 -19.77
N SER A 44 -5.34 6.70 -18.68
CA SER A 44 -6.55 6.75 -17.84
C SER A 44 -7.72 7.47 -18.52
N SER A 45 -7.45 8.51 -19.30
CA SER A 45 -8.48 9.26 -20.04
C SER A 45 -9.16 8.45 -21.15
N ARG A 46 -8.59 7.31 -21.53
CA ARG A 46 -9.19 6.37 -22.48
C ARG A 46 -9.96 5.23 -21.83
N VAL A 47 -9.94 5.14 -20.50
CA VAL A 47 -10.68 4.15 -19.74
C VAL A 47 -11.87 4.83 -19.07
N THR A 48 -13.05 4.64 -19.64
CA THR A 48 -14.30 4.96 -18.93
C THR A 48 -14.64 3.78 -18.04
N LEU A 49 -14.44 3.92 -16.73
CA LEU A 49 -14.94 2.93 -15.78
C LEU A 49 -16.47 3.02 -15.76
N THR A 50 -17.13 1.86 -15.90
CA THR A 50 -18.57 1.77 -15.69
C THR A 50 -18.88 2.05 -14.23
N LYS A 51 -20.01 2.73 -13.97
CA LYS A 51 -20.48 2.94 -12.60
C LYS A 51 -20.62 1.58 -11.90
N PHE A 52 -20.15 1.48 -10.66
CA PHE A 52 -20.41 0.33 -9.82
C PHE A 52 -21.92 0.18 -9.62
N PRO A 53 -22.48 -1.05 -9.58
CA PRO A 53 -23.90 -1.26 -9.34
C PRO A 53 -24.36 -0.61 -8.02
N ASP A 54 -25.60 -0.12 -7.98
CA ASP A 54 -26.18 0.38 -6.73
C ASP A 54 -26.28 -0.76 -5.71
N ILE A 55 -26.07 -0.45 -4.43
CA ILE A 55 -26.02 -1.43 -3.34
C ILE A 55 -27.34 -1.43 -2.59
N TYR A 56 -27.89 -2.62 -2.37
CA TYR A 56 -29.16 -2.85 -1.67
C TYR A 56 -28.96 -3.70 -0.41
N PRO A 57 -29.85 -3.62 0.59
CA PRO A 57 -29.71 -4.34 1.87
C PRO A 57 -29.56 -5.87 1.73
N GLU A 58 -30.16 -6.48 0.72
CA GLU A 58 -30.09 -7.92 0.44
C GLU A 58 -28.75 -8.37 -0.17
N ASN A 59 -27.91 -7.42 -0.61
CA ASN A 59 -26.64 -7.75 -1.23
C ASN A 59 -25.65 -8.32 -0.21
N ARG A 60 -24.84 -9.28 -0.69
CA ARG A 60 -23.78 -9.93 0.06
C ARG A 60 -22.48 -9.74 -0.70
N ILE A 61 -21.59 -8.92 -0.14
CA ILE A 61 -20.33 -8.53 -0.76
C ILE A 61 -19.22 -9.37 -0.14
N LEU A 62 -18.45 -10.04 -0.99
CA LEU A 62 -17.26 -10.78 -0.61
C LEU A 62 -16.03 -10.05 -1.15
N ILE A 63 -15.14 -9.63 -0.25
CA ILE A 63 -13.85 -9.03 -0.60
C ILE A 63 -12.77 -10.09 -0.41
N ILE A 64 -11.97 -10.30 -1.45
CA ILE A 64 -10.83 -11.23 -1.42
C ILE A 64 -9.57 -10.40 -1.52
N SER A 65 -8.85 -10.36 -0.41
CA SER A 65 -7.67 -9.54 -0.21
C SER A 65 -6.40 -10.40 -0.32
N PRO A 66 -5.44 -10.07 -1.20
CA PRO A 66 -4.15 -10.76 -1.26
C PRO A 66 -3.44 -10.71 0.10
N HIS A 67 -3.25 -9.51 0.67
CA HIS A 67 -2.64 -9.30 1.98
C HIS A 67 -3.60 -8.56 2.93
N ILE A 68 -3.17 -8.43 4.18
CA ILE A 68 -3.88 -7.66 5.21
C ILE A 68 -3.58 -6.17 5.08
N ASP A 69 -4.47 -5.40 4.45
CA ASP A 69 -4.43 -3.94 4.20
C ASP A 69 -5.10 -3.63 2.85
N ASP A 70 -4.89 -4.50 1.86
CA ASP A 70 -5.40 -4.40 0.50
C ASP A 70 -6.94 -4.22 0.47
N GLU A 71 -7.69 -4.82 1.38
CA GLU A 71 -9.16 -4.73 1.46
C GLU A 71 -9.61 -3.30 1.77
N ILE A 72 -8.91 -2.62 2.68
CA ILE A 72 -9.25 -1.25 3.08
C ILE A 72 -8.75 -0.28 2.01
N LEU A 73 -7.52 -0.47 1.52
CA LEU A 73 -6.91 0.40 0.51
C LEU A 73 -7.68 0.39 -0.81
N SER A 74 -8.18 -0.77 -1.23
CA SER A 74 -8.94 -0.91 -2.48
C SER A 74 -10.43 -0.63 -2.31
N SER A 75 -11.02 -1.10 -1.21
CA SER A 75 -12.47 -1.25 -1.09
C SER A 75 -13.07 -0.56 0.14
N GLY A 76 -12.29 0.24 0.87
CA GLY A 76 -12.75 0.96 2.07
C GLY A 76 -14.00 1.81 1.85
N GLY A 77 -14.03 2.57 0.75
CA GLY A 77 -15.21 3.37 0.37
C GLY A 77 -16.43 2.51 0.05
N LEU A 78 -16.25 1.43 -0.72
CA LEU A 78 -17.31 0.48 -1.04
C LEU A 78 -17.88 -0.17 0.24
N MET A 79 -17.01 -0.54 1.19
CA MET A 79 -17.45 -1.11 2.47
C MET A 79 -18.32 -0.13 3.26
N GLN A 80 -17.94 1.14 3.33
CA GLN A 80 -18.75 2.15 4.02
C GLN A 80 -20.10 2.38 3.34
N GLU A 81 -20.12 2.46 2.00
CA GLU A 81 -21.37 2.59 1.24
C GLU A 81 -22.29 1.39 1.48
N ALA A 82 -21.75 0.17 1.40
CA ALA A 82 -22.52 -1.05 1.62
C ALA A 82 -23.09 -1.15 3.04
N LEU A 83 -22.30 -0.78 4.06
CA LEU A 83 -22.78 -0.76 5.44
C LEU A 83 -23.87 0.29 5.67
N ALA A 84 -23.75 1.46 5.04
CA ALA A 84 -24.78 2.50 5.11
C ALA A 84 -26.12 2.04 4.51
N GLN A 85 -26.07 1.18 3.49
CA GLN A 85 -27.26 0.55 2.88
C GLN A 85 -27.73 -0.70 3.64
N GLY A 86 -27.06 -1.12 4.71
CA GLY A 86 -27.41 -2.32 5.48
C GLY A 86 -27.03 -3.65 4.80
N ALA A 87 -26.20 -3.61 3.76
CA ALA A 87 -25.72 -4.80 3.07
C ALA A 87 -24.70 -5.59 3.92
N GLN A 88 -24.52 -6.87 3.59
CA GLN A 88 -23.59 -7.75 4.31
C GLN A 88 -22.22 -7.77 3.65
N ILE A 89 -21.16 -7.71 4.47
CA ILE A 89 -19.77 -7.78 4.02
C ILE A 89 -19.06 -8.96 4.67
N LYS A 90 -18.29 -9.69 3.86
CA LYS A 90 -17.34 -10.71 4.29
C LYS A 90 -15.98 -10.47 3.63
N ILE A 91 -14.91 -10.69 4.39
CA ILE A 91 -13.54 -10.46 3.92
C ILE A 91 -12.74 -11.74 4.07
N ILE A 92 -12.04 -12.12 3.01
CA ILE A 92 -11.09 -13.23 2.98
C ILE A 92 -9.70 -12.67 2.74
N TYR A 93 -8.76 -12.99 3.62
CA TYR A 93 -7.34 -12.72 3.45
C TYR A 93 -6.64 -13.99 2.95
N LEU A 94 -5.97 -13.90 1.80
CA LEU A 94 -5.21 -15.02 1.24
C LEU A 94 -3.97 -15.30 2.08
N THR A 95 -3.19 -14.25 2.37
CA THR A 95 -1.96 -14.32 3.17
C THR A 95 -2.06 -13.41 4.38
N ASN A 96 -1.18 -13.62 5.37
CA ASN A 96 -1.09 -12.73 6.53
C ASN A 96 -0.17 -11.52 6.29
N GLY A 97 0.34 -11.36 5.08
CA GLY A 97 1.30 -10.30 4.75
C GLY A 97 2.58 -10.37 5.58
N ASP A 98 3.01 -11.59 5.95
CA ASP A 98 4.10 -11.81 6.87
C ASP A 98 5.48 -11.76 6.22
N ASN A 99 5.61 -11.87 4.89
CA ASN A 99 6.89 -11.98 4.17
C ASN A 99 7.53 -10.63 3.80
N ASN A 100 7.37 -9.61 4.66
CA ASN A 100 8.00 -8.30 4.44
C ASN A 100 9.22 -8.09 5.35
N PHE A 101 10.41 -8.30 4.78
CA PHE A 101 11.68 -8.14 5.50
C PHE A 101 11.88 -6.75 6.11
N PHE A 102 11.53 -5.68 5.40
CA PHE A 102 11.67 -4.32 5.92
C PHE A 102 10.73 -4.05 7.10
N SER A 103 9.51 -4.58 7.05
CA SER A 103 8.56 -4.53 8.17
C SER A 103 9.09 -5.29 9.38
N VAL A 104 9.67 -6.47 9.18
CA VAL A 104 10.32 -7.23 10.25
C VAL A 104 11.48 -6.46 10.88
N MET A 105 12.37 -5.90 10.07
CA MET A 105 13.50 -5.10 10.56
C MET A 105 13.04 -3.87 11.35
N LYS A 106 12.02 -3.17 10.83
CA LYS A 106 11.44 -1.99 11.46
C LYS A 106 10.82 -2.34 12.81
N GLU A 107 10.08 -3.45 12.88
CA GLU A 107 9.46 -3.95 14.10
C GLU A 107 10.50 -4.35 15.14
N ASN A 108 11.52 -5.11 14.72
CA ASN A 108 12.58 -5.61 15.59
C ASN A 108 13.63 -4.55 15.97
N ARG A 109 13.63 -3.39 15.28
CA ARG A 109 14.66 -2.35 15.37
C ARG A 109 16.08 -2.89 15.16
N ASN A 110 16.23 -3.91 14.33
CA ASN A 110 17.50 -4.56 14.05
C ASN A 110 17.57 -5.04 12.59
N PHE A 111 18.77 -5.34 12.10
CA PHE A 111 18.99 -5.79 10.72
C PHE A 111 18.93 -7.32 10.55
N LYS A 112 18.47 -8.05 11.58
CA LYS A 112 18.45 -9.52 11.58
C LYS A 112 17.00 -10.00 11.67
N ALA A 113 16.55 -10.76 10.68
CA ALA A 113 15.25 -11.41 10.70
C ALA A 113 15.43 -12.92 10.90
N THR A 114 14.59 -13.48 11.77
CA THR A 114 14.43 -14.93 11.97
C THR A 114 13.07 -15.36 11.46
N PRO A 115 12.85 -16.64 11.10
CA PRO A 115 11.53 -17.14 10.69
C PRO A 115 10.41 -16.81 11.71
N ASN A 116 10.71 -16.84 13.01
CA ASN A 116 9.77 -16.48 14.06
C ASN A 116 9.33 -15.01 14.04
N ASP A 117 10.12 -14.13 13.44
CA ASP A 117 9.80 -12.72 13.33
C ASP A 117 8.76 -12.46 12.24
N PHE A 118 8.84 -13.19 11.12
CA PHE A 118 7.81 -13.18 10.08
C PHE A 118 6.48 -13.73 10.64
N LEU A 119 6.51 -14.88 11.34
CA LEU A 119 5.32 -15.43 12.00
C LEU A 119 4.70 -14.44 13.02
N ARG A 120 5.54 -13.70 13.75
CA ARG A 120 5.07 -12.67 14.68
C ARG A 120 4.46 -11.48 13.95
N LEU A 121 5.05 -11.06 12.83
CA LEU A 121 4.50 -10.02 11.97
C LEU A 121 3.12 -10.42 11.43
N GLY A 122 2.95 -11.64 10.93
CA GLY A 122 1.64 -12.13 10.45
C GLY A 122 0.57 -12.10 11.55
N LYS A 123 0.88 -12.62 12.74
CA LYS A 123 -0.05 -12.57 13.89
C LYS A 123 -0.43 -11.14 14.28
N LYS A 124 0.54 -10.22 14.20
CA LYS A 124 0.31 -8.80 14.46
C LYS A 124 -0.62 -8.20 13.41
N ARG A 125 -0.36 -8.43 12.12
CA ARG A 125 -1.23 -7.96 11.02
C ARG A 125 -2.64 -8.53 11.12
N MET A 126 -2.82 -9.80 11.49
CA MET A 126 -4.14 -10.37 11.73
C MET A 126 -4.91 -9.64 12.85
N LYS A 127 -4.21 -9.15 13.87
CA LYS A 127 -4.80 -8.32 14.93
C LYS A 127 -5.15 -6.93 14.40
N GLU A 128 -4.24 -6.31 13.64
CA GLU A 128 -4.47 -5.01 12.99
C GLU A 128 -5.68 -5.05 12.05
N ALA A 129 -5.83 -6.09 11.22
CA ALA A 129 -7.02 -6.29 10.38
C ALA A 129 -8.32 -6.29 11.21
N LYS A 130 -8.36 -7.07 12.29
CA LYS A 130 -9.56 -7.14 13.15
C LYS A 130 -9.90 -5.78 13.76
N GLU A 131 -8.90 -5.04 14.21
CA GLU A 131 -9.08 -3.71 14.78
C GLU A 131 -9.53 -2.70 13.71
N ALA A 132 -8.85 -2.66 12.57
CA ALA A 132 -9.14 -1.72 11.48
C ALA A 132 -10.52 -1.94 10.85
N ILE A 133 -10.90 -3.19 10.61
CA ILE A 133 -12.20 -3.54 10.04
C ILE A 133 -13.34 -3.31 11.04
N SER A 134 -13.09 -3.49 12.34
CA SER A 134 -14.05 -3.13 13.38
C SER A 134 -14.33 -1.63 13.42
N VAL A 135 -13.33 -0.78 13.13
CA VAL A 135 -13.53 0.68 13.02
C VAL A 135 -14.47 1.03 11.85
N LEU A 136 -14.43 0.26 10.76
CA LEU A 136 -15.36 0.44 9.64
C LEU A 136 -16.77 -0.08 9.93
N GLY A 137 -17.00 -0.81 11.02
CA GLY A 137 -18.32 -1.34 11.40
C GLY A 137 -18.61 -2.77 10.95
N VAL A 138 -17.61 -3.47 10.39
CA VAL A 138 -17.74 -4.89 10.05
C VAL A 138 -17.33 -5.74 11.24
N ALA A 139 -18.17 -6.70 11.63
CA ALA A 139 -17.86 -7.62 12.72
C ALA A 139 -16.64 -8.49 12.41
N SER A 140 -15.77 -8.70 13.40
CA SER A 140 -14.57 -9.54 13.26
C SER A 140 -14.87 -11.01 12.94
N SER A 141 -16.10 -11.49 13.17
CA SER A 141 -16.58 -12.81 12.74
C SER A 141 -16.77 -12.92 11.22
N ASN A 142 -16.78 -11.81 10.49
CA ASN A 142 -16.87 -11.77 9.03
C ASN A 142 -15.50 -11.79 8.34
N LEU A 143 -14.41 -11.97 9.09
CA LEU A 143 -13.05 -12.03 8.57
C LEU A 143 -12.60 -13.49 8.56
N ILE A 144 -12.05 -13.92 7.42
CA ILE A 144 -11.48 -15.25 7.23
C ILE A 144 -10.02 -15.08 6.84
N PHE A 145 -9.12 -15.70 7.60
CA PHE A 145 -7.69 -15.73 7.30
C PHE A 145 -7.33 -17.13 6.81
N LEU A 146 -6.93 -17.25 5.54
CA LEU A 146 -6.52 -18.54 4.98
C LEU A 146 -5.08 -18.89 5.38
N GLY A 147 -4.24 -17.88 5.58
CA GLY A 147 -2.86 -18.06 6.06
C GLY A 147 -1.95 -18.76 5.06
N TYR A 148 -2.20 -18.61 3.75
CA TYR A 148 -1.27 -19.07 2.74
C TYR A 148 0.05 -18.26 2.81
N PRO A 149 1.17 -18.83 2.36
CA PRO A 149 2.44 -18.11 2.27
C PRO A 149 2.31 -16.84 1.43
N ASP A 150 2.85 -15.76 1.97
CA ASP A 150 3.07 -14.47 1.31
C ASP A 150 4.29 -14.49 0.36
#